data_AF-A0A936CHH9-F1
#
_entry.id   AF-A0A936CHH9-F1
#
_cell.length_a   1.000
_cell.length_b   1.000
_cell.length_c   1.000
_cell.angle_alpha   90.00
_cell.angle_beta   90.00
_cell.angle_gamma   90.00
#
_symmetry.space_group_name_H-M   'P 1'
#
loop_
_entity.id
_entity.type
_entity.pdbx_description
1 polymer ?
#
loop_
_entity_poly.entity_id
_entity_poly.type
_entity_poly.pdbx_seq_one_letter_code
_entity_poly.pdbx_strand_id
1 'polypeptide(L)'
;MRIDWNRWGLGVGRSLGSGLLASVLLVCFLSLAGGCSSTPGGTGDQAGTDIVTDSDEPESRKRARLRLELASNYFAEGKTTVALDEVKQSLSADPLFPDAYNLRGLIYQRLGDARQAEDSFKRALSINPRDGDTLHNYGVMLCELRRFPEASTHFERALANPLYGRKGTTYLLQGMCQIRAGQRNEAEQSLLRAYELDASNPVAGFNLATLLFQRGEVTRAQFYIRRINNSDLANAQTLWLGVKVENRLGNTAAFEQLADQLRKRYPQSRELGSLNRRAFDE
;
A
#
# COMPACT_ATOMS: atom_id res chain seq x y z
N MET A 1 -2.52 2.05 19.71
CA MET A 1 -1.89 0.86 19.13
C MET A 1 -1.17 1.30 17.87
N ARG A 2 0.16 1.38 17.90
CA ARG A 2 1.02 1.80 16.77
C ARG A 2 0.96 0.70 15.71
N ILE A 3 0.86 1.03 14.42
CA ILE A 3 0.87 0.01 13.37
C ILE A 3 2.28 -0.58 13.32
N ASP A 4 2.40 -1.85 13.70
CA ASP A 4 3.65 -2.60 13.55
C ASP A 4 3.68 -3.17 12.12
N TRP A 5 4.17 -2.35 11.20
CA TRP A 5 4.30 -2.66 9.77
C TRP A 5 5.17 -3.90 9.51
N ASN A 6 6.08 -4.22 10.43
CA ASN A 6 6.96 -5.38 10.31
C ASN A 6 6.25 -6.70 10.65
N ARG A 7 5.18 -6.66 11.45
CA ARG A 7 4.42 -7.85 11.85
C ARG A 7 3.61 -8.48 10.71
N TRP A 8 3.39 -7.76 9.60
CA TRP A 8 2.55 -8.20 8.49
C TRP A 8 3.26 -8.27 7.12
N GLY A 9 4.60 -8.13 7.08
CA GLY A 9 5.34 -8.23 5.82
C GLY A 9 5.03 -7.13 4.79
N LEU A 10 4.36 -6.04 5.20
CA LEU A 10 4.07 -4.86 4.36
C LEU A 10 5.13 -3.75 4.54
N GLY A 11 6.24 -4.06 5.23
CA GLY A 11 7.42 -3.22 5.26
C GLY A 11 7.94 -3.02 3.84
N VAL A 12 8.19 -1.77 3.48
CA VAL A 12 8.73 -1.28 2.20
C VAL A 12 9.69 -2.32 1.60
N GLY A 13 9.21 -3.06 0.59
CA GLY A 13 9.91 -4.24 0.09
C GLY A 13 9.41 -4.66 -1.28
N ARG A 14 10.09 -4.12 -2.30
CA ARG A 14 10.16 -4.56 -3.70
C ARG A 14 8.92 -4.37 -4.59
N SER A 15 8.83 -3.20 -5.18
CA SER A 15 8.47 -3.08 -6.61
C SER A 15 8.99 -1.77 -7.19
N LEU A 16 10.28 -1.73 -7.56
CA LEU A 16 10.70 -0.85 -8.64
C LEU A 16 10.47 -1.64 -9.93
N GLY A 17 9.51 -1.15 -10.72
CA GLY A 17 9.06 -1.79 -11.94
C GLY A 17 10.12 -1.75 -13.04
N SER A 18 10.38 -2.90 -13.65
CA SER A 18 10.82 -2.98 -15.04
C SER A 18 9.58 -2.86 -15.94
N GLY A 19 9.07 -1.64 -16.08
CA GLY A 19 8.01 -1.31 -17.03
C GLY A 19 8.59 -1.10 -18.43
N LEU A 20 8.85 -2.19 -19.16
CA LEU A 20 9.06 -2.13 -20.61
C LEU A 20 7.73 -1.76 -21.27
N LEU A 21 7.63 -0.52 -21.74
CA LEU A 21 6.49 -0.02 -22.51
C LEU A 21 6.43 -0.73 -23.86
N ALA A 22 5.45 -1.63 -24.02
CA ALA A 22 5.01 -2.12 -25.31
C ALA A 22 4.07 -1.09 -25.94
N SER A 23 4.59 -0.29 -26.87
CA SER A 23 3.84 0.70 -27.63
C SER A 23 3.14 0.02 -28.83
N VAL A 24 1.81 -0.09 -28.77
CA VAL A 24 0.96 -0.52 -29.88
C VAL A 24 0.76 0.66 -30.84
N LEU A 25 1.29 0.54 -32.05
CA LEU A 25 1.10 1.51 -33.14
C LEU A 25 -0.31 1.39 -33.74
N LEU A 26 -1.10 2.46 -33.63
CA LEU A 26 -2.34 2.62 -34.38
C LEU A 26 -2.05 3.45 -35.64
N VAL A 27 -2.08 2.81 -36.82
CA VAL A 27 -1.89 3.47 -38.11
C VAL A 27 -3.24 3.99 -38.60
N CYS A 28 -3.41 5.32 -38.66
CA CYS A 28 -4.47 5.95 -39.43
C CYS A 28 -3.86 6.61 -40.68
N PHE A 29 -4.17 6.02 -41.83
CA PHE A 29 -3.89 6.57 -43.16
C PHE A 29 -4.90 7.69 -43.46
N LEU A 30 -4.42 8.87 -43.84
CA LEU A 30 -5.20 9.87 -44.58
C LEU A 30 -4.25 10.61 -45.53
N SER A 31 -4.43 10.32 -46.81
CA SER A 31 -3.85 11.02 -47.95
C SER A 31 -4.60 12.33 -48.19
N LEU A 32 -3.88 13.40 -48.57
CA LEU A 32 -4.28 14.34 -49.62
C LEU A 32 -3.08 15.19 -50.05
N ALA A 33 -2.95 15.33 -51.37
CA ALA A 33 -1.87 16.01 -52.07
C ALA A 33 -2.08 17.53 -52.15
N GLY A 34 -0.99 18.28 -52.35
CA GLY A 34 -1.08 19.60 -52.97
C GLY A 34 0.09 20.56 -52.69
N GLY A 35 0.94 20.76 -53.70
CA GLY A 35 1.49 22.09 -54.02
C GLY A 35 2.90 22.43 -53.56
N CYS A 36 3.89 22.23 -54.44
CA CYS A 36 5.21 22.86 -54.37
C CYS A 36 5.13 24.35 -54.71
N SER A 37 5.87 25.20 -53.98
CA SER A 37 6.65 26.28 -54.59
C SER A 37 7.88 26.60 -53.75
N SER A 38 8.98 26.83 -54.44
CA SER A 38 10.36 26.84 -53.98
C SER A 38 10.85 28.21 -53.53
N THR A 39 11.70 28.23 -52.50
CA THR A 39 12.85 29.16 -52.41
C THR A 39 13.92 28.54 -51.51
N PRO A 40 15.21 28.54 -51.91
CA PRO A 40 16.28 27.84 -51.20
C PRO A 40 17.03 28.80 -50.26
N GLY A 41 17.22 28.42 -49.00
CA GLY A 41 18.08 29.19 -48.10
C GLY A 41 17.66 29.14 -46.65
N GLY A 42 17.69 27.95 -46.07
CA GLY A 42 17.56 27.77 -44.63
C GLY A 42 17.95 26.33 -44.36
N THR A 43 19.08 26.15 -43.71
CA THR A 43 19.51 24.87 -43.12
C THR A 43 18.45 24.43 -42.13
N GLY A 44 17.42 23.76 -42.65
CA GLY A 44 16.48 23.00 -41.85
C GLY A 44 17.21 21.78 -41.36
N ASP A 45 17.85 21.91 -40.19
CA ASP A 45 18.08 20.77 -39.31
C ASP A 45 16.70 20.18 -38.99
N GLN A 46 16.25 19.29 -39.87
CA GLN A 46 15.36 18.20 -39.49
C GLN A 46 16.22 17.22 -38.67
N ALA A 47 16.66 17.68 -37.49
CA ALA A 47 17.09 16.79 -36.44
C ALA A 47 15.83 15.99 -36.07
N GLY A 48 15.76 14.75 -36.58
CA GLY A 48 14.83 13.78 -36.06
C GLY A 48 14.92 13.80 -34.55
N THR A 49 13.79 13.94 -33.86
CA THR A 49 13.75 13.91 -32.41
C THR A 49 14.29 12.55 -31.98
N ASP A 50 15.53 12.54 -31.52
CA ASP A 50 16.18 11.35 -31.01
C ASP A 50 15.34 10.79 -29.86
N ILE A 51 15.30 9.47 -29.73
CA ILE A 51 14.51 8.83 -28.68
C ILE A 51 15.20 9.15 -27.36
N VAL A 52 14.54 9.92 -26.50
CA VAL A 52 15.05 10.22 -25.15
C VAL A 52 15.21 8.91 -24.39
N THR A 53 16.43 8.64 -23.97
CA THR A 53 16.83 7.49 -23.18
C THR A 53 17.22 7.91 -21.77
N ASP A 54 17.43 6.94 -20.87
CA ASP A 54 17.98 7.19 -19.53
C ASP A 54 19.36 7.88 -19.56
N SER A 55 20.07 7.83 -20.69
CA SER A 55 21.38 8.49 -20.85
C SER A 55 21.27 10.00 -21.04
N ASP A 56 20.10 10.50 -21.43
CA ASP A 56 19.81 11.92 -21.64
C ASP A 56 19.37 12.62 -20.33
N GLU A 57 19.27 11.85 -19.23
CA GLU A 57 18.99 12.36 -17.89
C GLU A 57 20.09 13.37 -17.46
N PRO A 58 19.72 14.58 -16.97
CA PRO A 58 20.70 15.52 -16.46
C PRO A 58 21.55 14.90 -15.35
N GLU A 59 22.86 15.17 -15.33
CA GLU A 59 23.78 14.59 -14.35
C GLU A 59 23.36 14.86 -12.89
N SER A 60 22.72 16.01 -12.63
CA SER A 60 22.11 16.33 -11.33
C SER A 60 21.00 15.35 -10.94
N ARG A 61 20.09 15.04 -11.87
CA ARG A 61 18.98 14.09 -11.71
C ARG A 61 19.50 12.67 -11.48
N LYS A 62 20.46 12.24 -12.31
CA LYS A 62 21.14 10.94 -12.18
C LYS A 62 21.81 10.79 -10.81
N ARG A 63 22.54 11.82 -10.35
CA ARG A 63 23.15 11.84 -9.02
C ARG A 63 22.09 11.76 -7.92
N ALA A 64 21.00 12.51 -8.05
CA ALA A 64 19.90 12.48 -7.09
C ALA A 64 19.28 11.08 -6.99
N ARG A 65 19.06 10.41 -8.11
CA ARG A 65 18.55 9.04 -8.20
C ARG A 65 19.47 8.03 -7.52
N LEU A 66 20.77 8.03 -7.82
CA LEU A 66 21.74 7.13 -7.18
C LEU A 66 21.80 7.33 -5.66
N ARG A 67 21.76 8.58 -5.19
CA ARG A 67 21.69 8.89 -3.75
C ARG A 67 20.39 8.39 -3.12
N LEU A 68 19.28 8.50 -3.84
CA LEU A 68 17.99 7.99 -3.38
C LEU A 68 17.97 6.45 -3.28
N GLU A 69 18.59 5.75 -4.23
CA GLU A 69 18.74 4.29 -4.18
C GLU A 69 19.52 3.85 -2.93
N LEU A 70 20.65 4.52 -2.63
CA LEU A 70 21.40 4.28 -1.40
C LEU A 70 20.56 4.56 -0.15
N ALA A 71 19.84 5.68 -0.13
CA ALA A 71 18.96 6.02 0.97
C ALA A 71 17.89 4.95 1.22
N SER A 72 17.26 4.46 0.15
CA SER A 72 16.24 3.41 0.22
C SER A 72 16.80 2.12 0.82
N ASN A 73 18.00 1.71 0.39
CA ASN A 73 18.68 0.53 0.92
C ASN A 73 19.00 0.68 2.41
N TYR A 74 19.60 1.81 2.81
CA TYR A 74 19.88 2.07 4.24
C TYR A 74 18.60 2.16 5.08
N PHE A 75 17.51 2.70 4.53
CA PHE A 75 16.24 2.74 5.21
C PHE A 75 15.64 1.34 5.40
N ALA A 76 15.75 0.46 4.40
CA ALA A 76 15.34 -0.94 4.50
C ALA A 76 16.14 -1.70 5.57
N GLU A 77 17.44 -1.39 5.72
CA GLU A 77 18.30 -1.93 6.78
C GLU A 77 18.05 -1.33 8.18
N GLY A 78 17.16 -0.34 8.30
CA GLY A 78 16.87 0.34 9.56
C GLY A 78 17.89 1.41 9.96
N LYS A 79 18.93 1.65 9.14
CA LYS A 79 19.96 2.71 9.31
C LYS A 79 19.37 4.08 8.96
N THR A 80 18.40 4.50 9.77
CA THR A 80 17.45 5.58 9.45
C THR A 80 18.13 6.96 9.35
N THR A 81 19.15 7.24 10.17
CA THR A 81 19.90 8.50 10.12
C THR A 81 20.81 8.59 8.90
N VAL A 82 21.44 7.47 8.50
CA VAL A 82 22.26 7.39 7.27
C VAL A 82 21.39 7.56 6.03
N ALA A 83 20.23 6.89 6.00
CA ALA A 83 19.25 7.09 4.94
C ALA A 83 18.81 8.56 4.81
N LEU A 84 18.60 9.25 5.94
CA LEU A 84 18.24 10.67 5.93
C LEU A 84 19.35 11.54 5.34
N ASP A 85 20.62 11.22 5.62
CA ASP A 85 21.75 11.94 5.04
C ASP A 85 21.82 11.76 3.52
N GLU A 86 21.68 10.52 3.03
CA GLU A 86 21.64 10.24 1.59
C GLU A 86 20.45 10.92 0.89
N VAL A 87 19.28 10.99 1.54
CA VAL A 87 18.14 11.78 1.03
C VAL A 87 18.47 13.27 0.93
N LYS A 88 19.16 13.85 1.93
CA LYS A 88 19.57 15.26 1.86
C LYS A 88 20.55 15.50 0.72
N GLN A 89 21.49 14.59 0.49
CA GLN A 89 22.40 14.66 -0.63
C GLN A 89 21.67 14.51 -1.98
N SER A 90 20.66 13.64 -2.05
CA SER A 90 19.77 13.51 -3.22
C SER A 90 19.06 14.83 -3.53
N LEU A 91 18.43 15.44 -2.54
CA LEU A 91 17.71 16.72 -2.69
C LEU A 91 18.64 17.92 -2.93
N SER A 92 19.89 17.85 -2.48
CA SER A 92 20.91 18.85 -2.83
C SER A 92 21.34 18.75 -4.29
N ALA A 93 21.31 17.55 -4.88
CA ALA A 93 21.62 17.34 -6.29
C ALA A 93 20.44 17.74 -7.18
N ASP A 94 19.22 17.37 -6.80
CA ASP A 94 17.99 17.81 -7.45
C ASP A 94 16.89 18.19 -6.44
N PRO A 95 16.65 19.48 -6.21
CA PRO A 95 15.60 19.97 -5.30
C PRO A 95 14.15 19.68 -5.76
N LEU A 96 13.95 19.23 -7.00
CA LEU A 96 12.66 18.90 -7.61
C LEU A 96 12.50 17.39 -7.85
N PHE A 97 13.16 16.56 -7.03
CA PHE A 97 13.01 15.11 -7.08
C PHE A 97 11.93 14.61 -6.10
N PRO A 98 10.68 14.35 -6.56
CA PRO A 98 9.57 14.02 -5.65
C PRO A 98 9.81 12.75 -4.83
N ASP A 99 10.43 11.72 -5.41
CA ASP A 99 10.66 10.43 -4.76
C ASP A 99 11.57 10.57 -3.53
N ALA A 100 12.54 11.49 -3.58
CA ALA A 100 13.39 11.81 -2.44
C ALA A 100 12.62 12.47 -1.29
N TYR A 101 11.66 13.34 -1.59
CA TYR A 101 10.75 13.88 -0.57
C TYR A 101 9.79 12.81 -0.03
N ASN A 102 9.28 11.90 -0.87
CA ASN A 102 8.44 10.79 -0.41
C ASN A 102 9.21 9.91 0.60
N LEU A 103 10.46 9.51 0.28
CA LEU A 103 11.30 8.75 1.19
C LEU A 103 11.68 9.54 2.45
N ARG A 104 11.96 10.85 2.33
CA ARG A 104 12.16 11.75 3.49
C ARG A 104 10.96 11.70 4.45
N GLY A 105 9.74 11.69 3.90
CA GLY A 105 8.50 11.58 4.66
C GLY A 105 8.43 10.30 5.49
N LEU A 106 8.67 9.15 4.84
CA LEU A 106 8.73 7.84 5.50
C LEU A 106 9.82 7.76 6.58
N ILE A 107 10.99 8.34 6.32
CA ILE A 107 12.10 8.41 7.28
C ILE A 107 11.69 9.19 8.52
N TYR A 108 11.15 10.40 8.36
CA TYR A 108 10.71 11.20 9.51
C TYR A 108 9.54 10.57 10.27
N GLN A 109 8.62 9.89 9.57
CA GLN A 109 7.56 9.12 10.22
C GLN A 109 8.12 8.02 11.11
N ARG A 110 9.15 7.29 10.66
CA ARG A 110 9.86 6.28 11.47
C ARG A 110 10.55 6.90 12.68
N LEU A 111 11.14 8.09 12.52
CA LEU A 111 11.76 8.87 13.60
C LEU A 111 10.74 9.49 14.58
N GLY A 112 9.45 9.47 14.24
CA GLY A 112 8.39 10.07 15.06
C GLY A 112 8.24 11.59 14.88
N ASP A 113 8.89 12.20 13.90
CA ASP A 113 8.73 13.63 13.57
C ASP A 113 7.62 13.81 12.53
N ALA A 114 6.38 13.83 13.02
CA ALA A 114 5.19 13.96 12.17
C ALA A 114 5.18 15.27 11.36
N ARG A 115 5.76 16.36 11.90
CA ARG A 115 5.77 17.66 11.23
C ARG A 115 6.66 17.63 9.99
N GLN A 116 7.88 17.11 10.12
CA GLN A 116 8.80 16.99 8.98
C GLN A 116 8.35 15.92 7.99
N ALA A 117 7.68 14.87 8.45
CA ALA A 117 7.06 13.87 7.58
C ALA A 117 5.98 14.50 6.70
N GLU A 118 5.05 15.25 7.29
CA GLU A 118 3.97 15.93 6.57
C GLU A 118 4.50 16.96 5.56
N ASP A 119 5.47 17.79 5.96
CA ASP A 119 6.16 18.72 5.04
C ASP A 119 6.71 17.99 3.81
N SER A 120 7.37 16.86 4.03
CA SER A 120 8.00 16.08 2.97
C SER A 120 6.96 15.51 2.00
N PHE A 121 5.88 14.89 2.51
CA PHE A 121 4.82 14.38 1.64
C PHE A 121 4.11 15.50 0.86
N LYS A 122 3.83 16.64 1.49
CA LYS A 122 3.26 17.81 0.81
C LYS A 122 4.18 18.32 -0.30
N ARG A 123 5.49 18.36 -0.05
CA ARG A 123 6.47 18.79 -1.05
C ARG A 123 6.54 17.82 -2.24
N ALA A 124 6.58 16.52 -1.98
CA ALA A 124 6.50 15.49 -3.01
C ALA A 124 5.24 15.66 -3.89
N LEU A 125 4.06 15.81 -3.26
CA LEU A 125 2.79 15.99 -3.96
C LEU A 125 2.65 17.37 -4.64
N SER A 126 3.40 18.39 -4.22
CA SER A 126 3.44 19.66 -4.93
C SER A 126 4.19 19.56 -6.27
N ILE A 127 5.16 18.63 -6.36
CA ILE A 127 5.95 18.38 -7.57
C ILE A 127 5.25 17.35 -8.47
N ASN A 128 4.74 16.26 -7.89
CA ASN A 128 3.95 15.25 -8.60
C ASN A 128 2.61 14.98 -7.89
N PRO A 129 1.53 15.73 -8.22
CA PRO A 129 0.24 15.66 -7.52
C PRO A 129 -0.53 14.35 -7.67
N ARG A 130 -0.13 13.50 -8.63
CA ARG A 130 -0.81 12.23 -8.96
C ARG A 130 0.01 11.00 -8.57
N ASP A 131 1.14 11.19 -7.88
CA ASP A 131 1.97 10.09 -7.45
C ASP A 131 1.22 9.18 -6.45
N GLY A 132 0.88 7.97 -6.91
CA GLY A 132 0.05 7.05 -6.14
C GLY A 132 0.74 6.57 -4.87
N ASP A 133 2.06 6.39 -4.91
CA ASP A 133 2.84 5.92 -3.77
C ASP A 133 2.91 6.96 -2.65
N THR A 134 3.18 8.22 -2.99
CA THR A 134 3.19 9.35 -2.05
C THR A 134 1.80 9.60 -1.48
N LEU A 135 0.75 9.56 -2.31
CA LEU A 135 -0.64 9.70 -1.85
C LEU A 135 -1.01 8.60 -0.86
N HIS A 136 -0.66 7.35 -1.15
CA HIS A 136 -0.85 6.22 -0.25
C HIS A 136 -0.10 6.43 1.08
N ASN A 137 1.21 6.72 1.03
CA ASN A 137 2.04 6.88 2.22
C ASN A 137 1.53 8.03 3.11
N TYR A 138 1.13 9.14 2.50
CA TYR A 138 0.59 10.27 3.24
C TYR A 138 -0.78 9.96 3.87
N GLY A 139 -1.66 9.25 3.14
CA GLY A 139 -2.92 8.75 3.68
C GLY A 139 -2.72 7.84 4.90
N VAL A 140 -1.72 6.95 4.86
CA VAL A 140 -1.33 6.11 6.00
C VAL A 140 -0.92 6.97 7.20
N MET A 141 -0.03 7.94 7.01
CA MET A 141 0.41 8.82 8.10
C MET A 141 -0.76 9.60 8.71
N LEU A 142 -1.64 10.16 7.89
CA LEU A 142 -2.85 10.87 8.34
C LEU A 142 -3.76 9.96 9.16
N CYS A 143 -3.91 8.70 8.76
CA CYS A 143 -4.66 7.71 9.52
C CYS A 143 -4.04 7.41 10.89
N GLU A 144 -2.72 7.32 10.98
CA GLU A 144 -1.99 7.16 12.24
C GLU A 144 -2.25 8.35 13.18
N LEU A 145 -2.27 9.57 12.63
CA LEU A 145 -2.62 10.82 13.32
C LEU A 145 -4.12 10.99 13.59
N ARG A 146 -4.96 10.00 13.24
CA ARG A 146 -6.43 10.04 13.36
C ARG A 146 -7.11 11.16 12.55
N ARG A 147 -6.45 11.68 11.53
CA ARG A 147 -7.00 12.63 10.54
C ARG A 147 -7.72 11.85 9.44
N PHE A 148 -8.79 11.15 9.84
CA PHE A 148 -9.45 10.15 8.99
C PHE A 148 -10.04 10.70 7.68
N PRO A 149 -10.74 11.87 7.67
CA PRO A 149 -11.29 12.40 6.42
C PRO A 149 -10.18 12.70 5.39
N GLU A 150 -9.09 13.33 5.84
CA GLU A 150 -7.95 13.65 4.98
C GLU A 150 -7.25 12.38 4.48
N ALA A 151 -7.11 11.37 5.34
CA ALA A 151 -6.57 10.07 4.95
C ALA A 151 -7.39 9.43 3.82
N SER A 152 -8.74 9.45 3.93
CA SER A 152 -9.64 8.92 2.88
C SER A 152 -9.42 9.63 1.55
N THR A 153 -9.37 10.96 1.55
CA THR A 153 -9.13 11.74 0.33
C THR A 153 -7.81 11.35 -0.35
N HIS A 154 -6.74 11.13 0.41
CA HIS A 154 -5.46 10.73 -0.16
C HIS A 154 -5.47 9.29 -0.70
N PHE A 155 -6.13 8.35 0.00
CA PHE A 155 -6.29 6.99 -0.51
C PHE A 155 -7.13 6.93 -1.79
N GLU A 156 -8.25 7.64 -1.84
CA GLU A 156 -9.12 7.72 -3.02
C GLU A 156 -8.36 8.29 -4.23
N ARG A 157 -7.57 9.35 -4.03
CA ARG A 157 -6.72 9.90 -5.08
C ARG A 157 -5.66 8.90 -5.58
N ALA A 158 -5.05 8.12 -4.67
CA ALA A 158 -4.10 7.08 -5.06
C ALA A 158 -4.79 5.99 -5.91
N LEU A 159 -5.97 5.55 -5.49
CA LEU A 159 -6.75 4.49 -6.14
C LEU A 159 -7.30 4.92 -7.51
N ALA A 160 -7.59 6.21 -7.68
CA ALA A 160 -8.03 6.80 -8.94
C ALA A 160 -6.93 6.81 -10.03
N ASN A 161 -5.66 6.67 -9.68
CA ASN A 161 -4.57 6.57 -10.66
C ASN A 161 -4.57 5.18 -11.32
N PRO A 162 -4.78 5.05 -12.65
CA PRO A 162 -4.79 3.76 -13.33
C PRO A 162 -3.44 3.02 -13.28
N LEU A 163 -2.33 3.77 -13.25
CA LEU A 163 -0.96 3.23 -13.28
C LEU A 163 -0.43 2.88 -11.89
N TYR A 164 -1.17 3.19 -10.83
CA TYR A 164 -0.75 2.87 -9.47
C TYR A 164 -0.86 1.36 -9.18
N GLY A 165 0.28 0.72 -8.91
CA GLY A 165 0.37 -0.74 -8.78
C GLY A 165 -0.07 -1.31 -7.42
N ARG A 166 -0.04 -0.53 -6.33
CA ARG A 166 -0.28 -1.03 -4.96
C ARG A 166 -1.74 -0.85 -4.50
N LYS A 167 -2.72 -1.01 -5.41
CA LYS A 167 -4.15 -0.82 -5.10
C LYS A 167 -4.67 -1.75 -4.01
N GLY A 168 -4.30 -3.03 -4.04
CA GLY A 168 -4.72 -4.01 -3.03
C GLY A 168 -4.31 -3.60 -1.62
N THR A 169 -3.05 -3.20 -1.45
CA THR A 169 -2.52 -2.69 -0.17
C THR A 169 -3.20 -1.38 0.24
N THR A 170 -3.47 -0.46 -0.69
CA THR A 170 -4.21 0.77 -0.35
C THR A 170 -5.62 0.47 0.14
N TYR A 171 -6.38 -0.37 -0.56
CA TYR A 171 -7.73 -0.74 -0.13
C TYR A 171 -7.73 -1.41 1.25
N LEU A 172 -6.75 -2.28 1.52
CA LEU A 172 -6.59 -2.91 2.83
C LEU A 172 -6.39 -1.86 3.94
N LEU A 173 -5.43 -0.95 3.76
CA LEU A 173 -5.11 0.06 4.76
C LEU A 173 -6.20 1.12 4.90
N GLN A 174 -6.87 1.48 3.81
CA GLN A 174 -8.06 2.33 3.84
C GLN A 174 -9.18 1.68 4.65
N GLY A 175 -9.47 0.39 4.41
CA GLY A 175 -10.47 -0.35 5.18
C GLY A 175 -10.14 -0.41 6.67
N MET A 176 -8.89 -0.70 7.02
CA MET A 176 -8.43 -0.67 8.42
C MET A 176 -8.54 0.74 9.03
N CYS A 177 -8.27 1.79 8.24
CA CYS A 177 -8.45 3.17 8.66
C CYS A 177 -9.91 3.52 8.94
N GLN A 178 -10.81 3.08 8.05
CA GLN A 178 -12.26 3.24 8.18
C GLN A 178 -12.80 2.52 9.42
N ILE A 179 -12.28 1.32 9.75
CA ILE A 179 -12.59 0.65 11.03
C ILE A 179 -12.25 1.56 12.22
N ARG A 180 -11.05 2.15 12.23
CA ARG A 180 -10.60 3.07 13.30
C ARG A 180 -11.41 4.37 13.36
N ALA A 181 -11.99 4.77 12.23
CA ALA A 181 -12.89 5.93 12.11
C ALA A 181 -14.35 5.60 12.47
N GLY A 182 -14.69 4.33 12.72
CA GLY A 182 -16.08 3.87 12.96
C GLY A 182 -16.92 3.68 11.69
N GLN A 183 -16.33 3.84 10.51
CA GLN A 183 -16.96 3.76 9.18
C GLN A 183 -17.01 2.30 8.71
N ARG A 184 -17.81 1.47 9.39
CA ARG A 184 -17.79 0.00 9.19
C ARG A 184 -18.29 -0.44 7.81
N ASN A 185 -19.26 0.27 7.22
CA ASN A 185 -19.83 -0.11 5.93
C ASN A 185 -18.83 0.15 4.80
N GLU A 186 -18.17 1.31 4.83
CA GLU A 186 -17.12 1.69 3.91
C GLU A 186 -15.90 0.77 4.07
N ALA A 187 -15.56 0.41 5.32
CA ALA A 187 -14.49 -0.54 5.60
C ALA A 187 -14.74 -1.91 4.96
N GLU A 188 -15.96 -2.44 5.02
CA GLU A 188 -16.30 -3.71 4.36
C GLU A 188 -16.05 -3.63 2.86
N GLN A 189 -16.47 -2.55 2.20
CA GLN A 189 -16.28 -2.37 0.77
C GLN A 189 -14.78 -2.31 0.40
N SER A 190 -14.00 -1.51 1.13
CA SER A 190 -12.56 -1.42 0.91
C SER A 190 -11.87 -2.76 1.12
N LEU A 191 -12.20 -3.49 2.20
CA LEU A 191 -11.60 -4.80 2.49
C LEU A 191 -12.02 -5.87 1.47
N LEU A 192 -13.24 -5.82 0.96
CA LEU A 192 -13.69 -6.67 -0.15
C LEU A 192 -12.84 -6.41 -1.41
N ARG A 193 -12.65 -5.14 -1.80
CA ARG A 193 -11.77 -4.81 -2.93
C ARG A 193 -10.33 -5.25 -2.71
N ALA A 194 -9.81 -5.12 -1.49
CA ALA A 194 -8.48 -5.63 -1.16
C ALA A 194 -8.39 -7.16 -1.34
N TYR A 195 -9.39 -7.89 -0.86
CA TYR A 195 -9.45 -9.35 -0.97
C TYR A 195 -9.67 -9.83 -2.41
N GLU A 196 -10.44 -9.10 -3.24
CA GLU A 196 -10.60 -9.38 -4.67
C GLU A 196 -9.26 -9.26 -5.43
N LEU A 197 -8.42 -8.30 -5.05
CA LEU A 197 -7.10 -8.09 -5.65
C LEU A 197 -6.05 -9.10 -5.15
N ASP A 198 -6.14 -9.52 -3.89
CA ASP A 198 -5.27 -10.53 -3.30
C ASP A 198 -6.01 -11.36 -2.24
N ALA A 199 -6.58 -12.49 -2.67
CA ALA A 199 -7.28 -13.41 -1.80
C ALA A 199 -6.35 -14.28 -0.92
N SER A 200 -5.02 -14.16 -1.09
CA SER A 200 -4.04 -14.84 -0.26
C SER A 200 -3.68 -14.04 1.00
N ASN A 201 -3.97 -12.74 1.01
CA ASN A 201 -3.68 -11.86 2.12
C ASN A 201 -4.57 -12.18 3.34
N PRO A 202 -4.03 -12.75 4.44
CA PRO A 202 -4.84 -13.14 5.60
C PRO A 202 -5.37 -11.93 6.37
N VAL A 203 -4.73 -10.75 6.23
CA VAL A 203 -5.15 -9.52 6.92
C VAL A 203 -6.48 -9.02 6.36
N ALA A 204 -6.63 -9.02 5.04
CA ALA A 204 -7.88 -8.63 4.39
C ALA A 204 -9.01 -9.58 4.81
N GLY A 205 -8.79 -10.89 4.69
CA GLY A 205 -9.78 -11.91 5.05
C GLY A 205 -10.16 -11.87 6.55
N PHE A 206 -9.20 -11.67 7.45
CA PHE A 206 -9.45 -11.60 8.90
C PHE A 206 -10.28 -10.37 9.28
N ASN A 207 -9.92 -9.18 8.79
CA ASN A 207 -10.66 -7.96 9.08
C ASN A 207 -12.08 -8.01 8.49
N LEU A 208 -12.23 -8.55 7.28
CA LEU A 208 -13.54 -8.74 6.66
C LEU A 208 -14.41 -9.73 7.44
N ALA A 209 -13.85 -10.89 7.82
CA ALA A 209 -14.55 -11.88 8.66
C ALA A 209 -14.99 -11.26 9.99
N THR A 210 -14.14 -10.43 10.61
CA THR A 210 -14.45 -9.75 11.87
C THR A 210 -15.62 -8.80 11.73
N LEU A 211 -15.64 -7.95 10.68
CA LEU A 211 -16.75 -7.03 10.43
C LEU A 211 -18.07 -7.77 10.17
N LEU A 212 -18.03 -8.83 9.36
CA LEU A 212 -19.19 -9.64 9.05
C LEU A 212 -19.74 -10.35 10.29
N PHE A 213 -18.86 -10.89 11.13
CA PHE A 213 -19.25 -11.51 12.39
C PHE A 213 -19.92 -10.49 13.33
N GLN A 214 -19.34 -9.29 13.47
CA GLN A 214 -19.92 -8.21 14.27
C GLN A 214 -21.28 -7.74 13.75
N ARG A 215 -21.51 -7.79 12.43
CA ARG A 215 -22.82 -7.49 11.82
C ARG A 215 -23.84 -8.63 11.97
N GLY A 216 -23.41 -9.79 12.44
CA GLY A 216 -24.25 -10.99 12.56
C GLY A 216 -24.31 -11.84 11.29
N GLU A 217 -23.52 -11.53 10.27
CA GLU A 217 -23.44 -12.31 9.03
C GLU A 217 -22.47 -13.48 9.17
N VAL A 218 -22.81 -14.37 10.10
CA VAL A 218 -21.92 -15.44 10.59
C VAL A 218 -21.51 -16.39 9.47
N THR A 219 -22.43 -16.75 8.57
CA THR A 219 -22.12 -17.64 7.42
C THR A 219 -21.10 -17.00 6.46
N ARG A 220 -21.23 -15.70 6.17
CA ARG A 220 -20.23 -15.01 5.34
C ARG A 220 -18.90 -14.87 6.09
N ALA A 221 -18.92 -14.60 7.39
CA ALA A 221 -17.70 -14.56 8.20
C ALA A 221 -16.96 -15.92 8.18
N GLN A 222 -17.71 -17.03 8.25
CA GLN A 222 -17.19 -18.40 8.19
C GLN A 222 -16.39 -18.65 6.91
N PHE A 223 -16.90 -18.20 5.76
CA PHE A 223 -16.22 -18.36 4.47
C PHE A 223 -14.79 -17.81 4.50
N TYR A 224 -14.61 -16.57 4.96
CA TYR A 224 -13.30 -15.92 4.97
C TYR A 224 -12.38 -16.51 6.05
N ILE A 225 -12.89 -16.74 7.27
CA ILE A 225 -12.04 -17.19 8.38
C ILE A 225 -11.59 -18.64 8.24
N ARG A 226 -12.41 -19.51 7.64
CA ARG A 226 -12.04 -20.90 7.36
C ARG A 226 -10.86 -21.00 6.40
N ARG A 227 -10.82 -20.17 5.36
CA ARG A 227 -9.70 -20.15 4.40
C ARG A 227 -8.37 -19.87 5.10
N ILE A 228 -8.36 -18.96 6.07
CA ILE A 228 -7.15 -18.64 6.84
C ILE A 228 -6.81 -19.78 7.79
N ASN A 229 -7.78 -20.28 8.55
CA ASN A 229 -7.55 -21.30 9.57
C ASN A 229 -7.20 -22.69 9.01
N ASN A 230 -7.51 -22.95 7.74
CA ASN A 230 -7.11 -24.16 7.02
C ASN A 230 -5.75 -24.02 6.31
N SER A 231 -4.95 -23.03 6.66
CA SER A 231 -3.61 -22.78 6.11
C SER A 231 -2.59 -22.55 7.22
N ASP A 232 -1.31 -22.50 6.87
CA ASP A 232 -0.22 -22.20 7.79
C ASP A 232 -0.27 -20.77 8.35
N LEU A 233 -1.10 -19.90 7.77
CA LEU A 233 -1.31 -18.51 8.21
C LEU A 233 -2.19 -18.40 9.47
N ALA A 234 -2.77 -19.51 9.94
CA ALA A 234 -3.60 -19.54 11.14
C ALA A 234 -2.81 -19.15 12.40
N ASN A 235 -3.34 -18.19 13.16
CA ASN A 235 -2.77 -17.76 14.44
C ASN A 235 -3.83 -17.76 15.55
N ALA A 236 -3.44 -17.42 16.78
CA ALA A 236 -4.36 -17.41 17.92
C ALA A 236 -5.63 -16.57 17.68
N GLN A 237 -5.49 -15.39 17.04
CA GLN A 237 -6.60 -14.48 16.76
C GLN A 237 -7.54 -15.04 15.70
N THR A 238 -7.00 -15.61 14.62
CA THR A 238 -7.82 -16.16 13.53
C THR A 238 -8.54 -17.43 13.98
N LEU A 239 -7.86 -18.29 14.75
CA LEU A 239 -8.47 -19.49 15.35
C LEU A 239 -9.58 -19.10 16.33
N TRP A 240 -9.35 -18.10 17.17
CA TRP A 240 -10.37 -17.62 18.11
C TRP A 240 -11.60 -17.05 17.41
N LEU A 241 -11.41 -16.23 16.35
CA LEU A 241 -12.53 -15.77 15.55
C LEU A 241 -13.28 -16.95 14.90
N GLY A 242 -12.55 -17.96 14.41
CA GLY A 242 -13.14 -19.19 13.89
C GLY A 242 -13.98 -19.94 14.94
N VAL A 243 -13.46 -20.09 16.16
CA VAL A 243 -14.19 -20.69 17.29
C VAL A 243 -15.49 -19.94 17.57
N LYS A 244 -15.44 -18.59 17.64
CA LYS A 244 -16.65 -17.76 17.85
C LYS A 244 -17.67 -17.95 16.73
N VAL A 245 -17.21 -18.00 15.48
CA VAL A 245 -18.05 -18.24 14.30
C VAL A 245 -18.71 -19.62 14.36
N GLU A 246 -17.95 -20.68 14.55
CA GLU A 246 -18.49 -22.05 14.56
C GLU A 246 -19.41 -22.30 15.79
N ASN A 247 -19.11 -21.70 16.95
CA ASN A 247 -19.99 -21.70 18.10
C ASN A 247 -21.36 -21.08 17.78
N ARG A 248 -21.36 -19.92 17.11
CA ARG A 248 -22.60 -19.22 16.76
C ARG A 248 -23.40 -19.91 15.65
N LEU A 249 -22.74 -20.72 14.81
CA LEU A 249 -23.39 -21.59 13.82
C LEU A 249 -23.87 -22.93 14.40
N GLY A 250 -23.51 -23.27 15.65
CA GLY A 250 -23.82 -24.56 16.25
C GLY A 250 -23.02 -25.73 15.65
N ASN A 251 -21.87 -25.46 15.01
CA ASN A 251 -21.04 -26.49 14.39
C ASN A 251 -20.02 -27.05 15.40
N THR A 252 -20.49 -27.94 16.26
CA THR A 252 -19.69 -28.50 17.39
C THR A 252 -18.39 -29.18 16.93
N ALA A 253 -18.40 -29.87 15.79
CA ALA A 253 -17.21 -30.57 15.30
C ALA A 253 -16.09 -29.59 14.90
N ALA A 254 -16.43 -28.56 14.11
CA ALA A 254 -15.46 -27.55 13.71
C ALA A 254 -15.02 -26.67 14.88
N PHE A 255 -15.94 -26.37 15.81
CA PHE A 255 -15.63 -25.69 17.05
C PHE A 255 -14.52 -26.42 17.83
N GLU A 256 -14.70 -27.72 18.12
CA GLU A 256 -13.72 -28.49 18.90
C GLU A 256 -12.39 -28.61 18.17
N GLN A 257 -12.41 -28.80 16.84
CA GLN A 257 -11.18 -28.84 16.04
C GLN A 257 -10.37 -27.53 16.17
N LEU A 258 -11.04 -26.37 16.06
CA LEU A 258 -10.36 -25.07 16.17
C LEU A 258 -9.91 -24.77 17.61
N ALA A 259 -10.74 -25.14 18.60
CA ALA A 259 -10.41 -25.01 20.02
C ALA A 259 -9.17 -25.83 20.39
N ASP A 260 -9.07 -27.06 19.90
CA ASP A 260 -7.90 -27.92 20.12
C ASP A 260 -6.65 -27.38 19.44
N GLN A 261 -6.76 -26.85 18.22
CA GLN A 261 -5.63 -26.17 17.58
C GLN A 261 -5.16 -24.98 18.40
N LEU A 262 -6.08 -24.17 18.93
CA LEU A 262 -5.75 -23.02 19.77
C LEU A 262 -5.04 -23.45 21.06
N ARG A 263 -5.56 -24.49 21.75
CA ARG A 263 -4.95 -25.06 22.96
C ARG A 263 -3.54 -25.58 22.71
N LYS A 264 -3.35 -26.36 21.64
CA LYS A 264 -2.07 -27.04 21.34
C LYS A 264 -1.00 -26.08 20.83
N ARG A 265 -1.36 -25.17 19.91
CA ARG A 265 -0.39 -24.30 19.22
C ARG A 265 -0.11 -23.02 19.99
N TYR A 266 -1.07 -22.53 20.78
CA TYR A 266 -0.99 -21.23 21.44
C TYR A 266 -1.41 -21.27 22.92
N PRO A 267 -0.77 -22.13 23.76
CA PRO A 267 -1.17 -22.39 25.14
C PRO A 267 -1.06 -21.17 26.08
N GLN A 268 -0.31 -20.14 25.71
CA GLN A 268 -0.13 -18.91 26.49
C GLN A 268 -0.85 -17.69 25.89
N SER A 269 -1.67 -17.91 24.85
CA SER A 269 -2.40 -16.82 24.19
C SER A 269 -3.52 -16.27 25.06
N ARG A 270 -3.83 -14.97 24.89
CA ARG A 270 -4.98 -14.35 25.55
C ARG A 270 -6.28 -14.97 25.06
N GLU A 271 -6.32 -15.33 23.79
CA GLU A 271 -7.42 -15.97 23.11
C GLU A 271 -7.79 -17.33 23.72
N LEU A 272 -6.81 -18.14 24.11
CA LEU A 272 -7.07 -19.36 24.86
C LEU A 272 -7.69 -19.06 26.23
N GLY A 273 -7.25 -17.99 26.90
CA GLY A 273 -7.88 -17.50 28.13
C GLY A 273 -9.35 -17.15 27.92
N SER A 274 -9.70 -16.47 26.82
CA SER A 274 -11.08 -16.17 26.44
C SER A 274 -11.90 -17.43 26.15
N LEU A 275 -11.33 -18.42 25.45
CA LEU A 275 -11.97 -19.71 25.22
C LEU A 275 -12.28 -20.44 26.54
N ASN A 276 -11.31 -20.50 27.46
CA ASN A 276 -11.48 -21.19 28.75
C ASN A 276 -12.58 -20.56 29.61
N ARG A 277 -12.76 -19.23 29.53
CA ARG A 277 -13.84 -18.50 30.20
C ARG A 277 -15.14 -18.46 29.39
N ARG A 278 -15.19 -19.07 28.20
CA ARG A 278 -16.35 -19.06 27.27
C ARG A 278 -16.81 -17.64 26.90
N ALA A 279 -15.86 -16.73 26.72
CA ALA A 279 -16.10 -15.33 26.41
C ALA A 279 -16.46 -15.09 24.93
N PHE A 280 -17.50 -15.73 24.42
CA PHE A 280 -17.83 -15.71 22.98
C PHE A 280 -18.41 -14.38 22.48
N ASP A 281 -18.91 -13.54 23.39
CA ASP A 281 -19.53 -12.24 23.08
C ASP A 281 -18.61 -11.03 23.38
N GLU A 282 -17.37 -11.27 23.83
CA GLU A 282 -16.29 -10.26 23.92
C GLU A 282 -15.67 -10.00 22.53
#